data_AF-K2BDV2-F1
#
_entry.id   AF-K2BDV2-F1
#
_cell.length_a   1.000
_cell.length_b   1.000
_cell.length_c   1.000
_cell.angle_alpha   90.00
_cell.angle_beta   90.00
_cell.angle_gamma   90.00
#
_symmetry.space_group_name_H-M   'P 1'
#
loop_
_entity.id
_entity.type
_entity.pdbx_description
1 polymer ?
#
loop_
_entity_poly.entity_id
_entity_poly.type
_entity_poly.pdbx_seq_one_letter_code
_entity_poly.pdbx_strand_id
1 'polypeptide(L)'
;MKQKVFFLVILLVVIALIIGIVRMFVGKSPKQGDLRVDSTPVASVFLDNKHIGRTPLGATSFKVDAGEYTIKIVPESATTQYASWQGKIRITPNVLTYVNGTLAESELASAIDVLWLEKTTGA
;
A
#
# COMPACT_ATOMS: atom_id res chain seq x y z
N MET A 1 -12.96 -22.49 -51.43
CA MET A 1 -12.80 -21.08 -50.97
C MET A 1 -13.55 -20.79 -49.67
N LYS A 2 -14.79 -21.25 -49.49
CA LYS A 2 -15.60 -21.03 -48.27
C LYS A 2 -14.97 -21.54 -46.96
N GLN A 3 -14.29 -22.70 -46.96
CA GLN A 3 -13.61 -23.24 -45.78
C GLN A 3 -12.40 -22.42 -45.31
N LYS A 4 -11.63 -21.82 -46.24
CA LYS A 4 -10.50 -20.94 -45.91
C LYS A 4 -10.98 -19.61 -45.31
N VAL A 5 -12.09 -19.09 -45.82
CA VAL A 5 -12.74 -17.87 -45.29
C VAL A 5 -13.31 -18.13 -43.89
N PHE A 6 -13.95 -19.27 -43.67
CA PHE A 6 -14.46 -19.66 -42.35
C PHE A 6 -13.34 -19.77 -41.30
N PHE A 7 -12.20 -20.36 -41.68
CA PHE A 7 -11.02 -20.45 -40.81
C PHE A 7 -10.44 -19.07 -40.46
N LEU A 8 -10.41 -18.15 -41.43
CA LEU A 8 -9.96 -16.77 -41.22
C LEU A 8 -10.88 -16.00 -40.26
N VAL A 9 -12.20 -16.19 -40.37
CA VAL A 9 -13.18 -15.54 -39.48
C VAL A 9 -13.04 -16.04 -38.05
N ILE A 10 -12.89 -17.36 -37.85
CA ILE A 10 -12.66 -17.94 -36.51
C ILE A 10 -11.37 -17.42 -35.90
N LEU A 11 -10.29 -17.35 -36.69
CA LEU A 11 -9.00 -16.83 -36.21
C LEU A 11 -9.12 -15.36 -35.76
N LEU A 12 -9.85 -14.54 -36.50
CA LEU A 12 -10.12 -13.13 -36.13
C LEU A 12 -10.91 -13.01 -34.82
N VAL A 13 -11.91 -13.86 -34.61
CA VAL A 13 -12.71 -13.87 -33.37
C VAL A 13 -11.85 -14.29 -32.17
N VAL A 14 -10.99 -15.29 -32.34
CA VAL A 14 -10.05 -15.72 -31.28
C VAL A 14 -9.05 -14.61 -30.94
N ILE A 15 -8.50 -13.92 -31.94
CA ILE A 15 -7.60 -12.78 -31.72
C ILE A 15 -8.33 -11.65 -30.98
N ALA A 16 -9.56 -11.33 -31.36
CA ALA A 16 -10.35 -10.31 -30.67
C ALA A 16 -10.64 -10.67 -29.21
N LEU A 17 -10.95 -11.95 -28.92
CA LEU A 17 -11.13 -12.45 -27.56
C LEU A 17 -9.85 -12.34 -26.73
N ILE A 18 -8.70 -12.74 -27.30
CA ILE A 18 -7.39 -12.63 -26.63
C ILE A 18 -7.08 -11.16 -26.33
N ILE A 19 -7.30 -10.25 -27.28
CA ILE A 19 -7.08 -8.81 -27.07
C ILE A 19 -7.99 -8.27 -25.96
N GLY A 20 -9.26 -8.65 -25.93
CA GLY A 20 -10.21 -8.25 -24.88
C GLY A 20 -9.77 -8.72 -23.49
N ILE A 21 -9.33 -9.98 -23.38
CA ILE A 21 -8.81 -10.55 -22.14
C ILE A 21 -7.54 -9.82 -21.70
N VAL A 22 -6.57 -9.62 -22.60
CA VAL A 22 -5.32 -8.92 -22.28
C VAL A 22 -5.61 -7.49 -21.82
N ARG A 23 -6.52 -6.76 -22.49
CA ARG A 23 -6.93 -5.41 -22.08
C ARG A 23 -7.55 -5.38 -20.69
N MET A 24 -8.29 -6.42 -20.30
CA MET A 24 -8.89 -6.55 -18.97
C MET A 24 -7.83 -6.71 -17.86
N PHE A 25 -6.71 -7.35 -18.17
CA PHE A 25 -5.61 -7.56 -17.21
C PHE A 25 -4.54 -6.45 -17.23
N VAL A 26 -4.43 -5.65 -18.29
CA VAL A 26 -3.38 -4.62 -18.46
C VAL A 26 -3.71 -3.26 -17.79
N GLY A 27 -4.93 -3.06 -17.28
CA GLY A 27 -5.38 -1.76 -16.73
C GLY A 27 -5.02 -1.42 -15.28
N LYS A 28 -4.39 -2.33 -14.52
CA LYS A 28 -4.00 -2.07 -13.12
C LYS A 28 -2.49 -1.92 -13.01
N SER A 29 -1.94 -0.80 -13.46
CA SER A 29 -0.59 -0.44 -13.04
C SER A 29 -0.64 -0.16 -11.53
N PRO A 30 0.01 -0.94 -10.66
CA PRO A 30 0.11 -0.58 -9.26
C PRO A 30 0.97 0.67 -9.21
N LYS A 31 0.33 1.82 -9.07
CA LYS A 31 1.05 3.06 -8.88
C LYS A 31 1.50 3.03 -7.41
N GLN A 32 2.67 2.47 -7.14
CA GLN A 32 3.18 2.30 -5.77
C GLN A 32 3.50 3.65 -5.13
N GLY A 33 3.28 3.76 -3.83
CA GLY A 33 3.74 4.86 -2.98
C GLY A 33 4.83 4.38 -2.02
N ASP A 34 5.56 5.31 -1.43
CA ASP A 34 6.53 5.00 -0.38
C ASP A 34 5.86 5.17 0.99
N LEU A 35 6.05 4.19 1.88
CA LEU A 35 5.59 4.23 3.26
C LEU A 35 6.81 4.25 4.17
N ARG A 36 6.84 5.19 5.10
CA ARG A 36 7.83 5.23 6.18
C ARG A 36 7.12 5.30 7.51
N VAL A 37 7.51 4.42 8.43
CA VAL A 37 6.90 4.32 9.76
C VAL A 37 7.99 4.33 10.81
N ASP A 38 8.03 5.38 11.60
CA ASP A 38 8.93 5.54 12.73
C ASP A 38 8.11 5.50 14.02
N SER A 39 8.65 4.88 15.08
CA SER A 39 7.99 4.87 16.37
C SER A 39 8.98 4.84 17.53
N THR A 40 8.56 5.42 18.64
CA THR A 40 9.24 5.31 19.93
C THR A 40 8.23 4.84 20.98
N PRO A 41 8.42 3.66 21.62
CA PRO A 41 9.47 2.66 21.41
C PRO A 41 9.35 1.89 20.08
N VAL A 42 10.31 0.98 19.84
CA VAL A 42 10.30 0.04 18.69
C VAL A 42 9.00 -0.76 18.68
N ALA A 43 8.42 -0.91 17.49
CA ALA A 43 7.12 -1.54 17.31
C ALA A 43 7.08 -2.40 16.04
N SER A 44 6.26 -3.45 16.08
CA SER A 44 5.84 -4.19 14.92
C SER A 44 4.72 -3.45 14.17
N VAL A 45 4.85 -3.36 12.85
CA VAL A 45 3.93 -2.65 11.97
C VAL A 45 3.13 -3.65 11.15
N PHE A 46 1.83 -3.44 11.12
CA PHE A 46 0.87 -4.22 10.36
C PHE A 46 0.08 -3.30 9.42
N LEU A 47 -0.17 -3.78 8.21
CA LEU A 47 -0.99 -3.10 7.21
C LEU A 47 -2.11 -4.05 6.80
N ASP A 48 -3.37 -3.64 7.00
CA ASP A 48 -4.55 -4.49 6.85
C ASP A 48 -4.38 -5.86 7.54
N ASN A 49 -3.97 -5.81 8.82
CA ASN A 49 -3.68 -6.99 9.65
C ASN A 49 -2.52 -7.89 9.16
N LYS A 50 -1.84 -7.54 8.07
CA LYS A 50 -0.63 -8.24 7.61
C LYS A 50 0.62 -7.61 8.20
N HIS A 51 1.45 -8.40 8.86
CA HIS A 51 2.75 -7.93 9.36
C HIS A 51 3.66 -7.55 8.18
N ILE A 52 4.16 -6.31 8.17
CA ILE A 52 5.02 -5.78 7.11
C ILE A 52 6.46 -5.53 7.58
N GLY A 53 6.70 -5.46 8.88
CA GLY A 53 8.04 -5.30 9.45
C GLY A 53 8.01 -4.57 10.79
N ARG A 54 9.16 -4.05 11.21
CA ARG A 54 9.36 -3.35 12.48
C ARG A 54 9.85 -1.93 12.24
N THR A 55 9.56 -1.02 13.17
CA THR A 55 10.07 0.35 13.14
C THR A 55 11.56 0.40 13.53
N PRO A 56 12.36 1.31 12.92
CA PRO A 56 12.01 2.20 11.81
C PRO A 56 11.84 1.44 10.49
N LEU A 57 10.65 1.52 9.90
CA LEU A 57 10.26 0.84 8.66
C LEU A 57 10.42 1.82 7.50
N GLY A 58 11.05 1.37 6.41
CA GLY A 58 11.19 2.21 5.22
C GLY A 58 12.23 3.31 5.36
N ALA A 59 13.26 3.10 6.19
CA ALA A 59 14.39 4.02 6.36
C ALA A 59 15.08 4.40 5.02
N THR A 60 15.01 3.52 4.02
CA THR A 60 15.51 3.78 2.65
C THR A 60 14.36 3.99 1.65
N SER A 61 13.46 3.02 1.51
CA SER A 61 12.19 3.12 0.74
C SER A 61 11.43 1.81 0.98
N PHE A 62 10.15 1.89 1.36
CA PHE A 62 9.27 0.72 1.44
C PHE A 62 8.07 0.96 0.53
N LYS A 63 8.05 0.27 -0.60
CA LYS A 63 7.01 0.46 -1.62
C LYS A 63 5.78 -0.36 -1.30
N VAL A 64 4.63 0.30 -1.33
CA VAL A 64 3.32 -0.31 -1.13
C VAL A 64 2.42 0.12 -2.28
N ASP A 65 1.54 -0.76 -2.72
CA ASP A 65 0.55 -0.42 -3.73
C ASP A 65 -0.31 0.75 -3.23
N ALA A 66 -0.67 1.68 -4.11
CA ALA A 66 -1.55 2.78 -3.70
C ALA A 66 -2.96 2.28 -3.37
N GLY A 67 -3.52 2.82 -2.30
CA GLY A 67 -4.80 2.39 -1.75
C GLY A 67 -5.05 2.98 -0.37
N GLU A 68 -6.21 2.68 0.17
CA GLU A 68 -6.52 2.93 1.58
C GLU A 68 -6.20 1.68 2.39
N TYR A 69 -5.52 1.86 3.51
CA TYR A 69 -5.08 0.79 4.37
C TYR A 69 -5.34 1.14 5.83
N THR A 70 -5.57 0.12 6.66
CA THR A 70 -5.56 0.24 8.11
C THR A 70 -4.17 -0.15 8.61
N ILE A 71 -3.43 0.83 9.11
CA ILE A 71 -2.15 0.59 9.76
C ILE A 71 -2.37 0.30 11.24
N LYS A 72 -1.67 -0.69 11.77
CA LYS A 72 -1.62 -1.00 13.20
C LYS A 72 -0.18 -1.08 13.65
N ILE A 73 0.14 -0.39 14.74
CA ILE A 73 1.46 -0.31 15.33
C ILE A 73 1.38 -0.96 16.72
N VAL A 74 2.16 -2.03 16.91
CA VAL A 74 2.18 -2.82 18.14
C VAL A 74 3.57 -2.71 18.77
N PRO A 75 3.71 -2.00 19.90
CA PRO A 75 5.00 -1.82 20.55
C PRO A 75 5.60 -3.16 21.01
N GLU A 76 6.90 -3.33 20.76
CA GLU A 76 7.69 -4.47 21.21
C GLU A 76 8.50 -4.04 22.44
N SER A 77 7.88 -4.08 23.62
CA SER A 77 8.59 -3.83 24.88
C SER A 77 8.39 -4.98 25.85
N ALA A 78 9.49 -5.42 26.46
CA ALA A 78 9.50 -6.49 27.45
C ALA A 78 9.21 -5.98 28.88
N THR A 79 9.41 -4.69 29.14
CA THR A 79 9.40 -4.11 30.49
C THR A 79 8.20 -3.23 30.78
N THR A 80 7.62 -2.58 29.78
CA THR A 80 6.49 -1.66 29.93
C THR A 80 5.39 -2.05 28.94
N GLN A 81 4.15 -2.14 29.41
CA GLN A 81 3.01 -2.41 28.54
C GLN A 81 2.57 -1.10 27.89
N TYR A 82 2.86 -0.94 26.61
CA TYR A 82 2.41 0.20 25.80
C TYR A 82 1.14 -0.18 25.03
N ALA A 83 0.25 0.78 24.82
CA ALA A 83 -0.95 0.55 24.02
C ALA A 83 -0.60 0.42 22.52
N SER A 84 -1.27 -0.50 21.83
CA SER A 84 -1.21 -0.56 20.37
C SER A 84 -2.10 0.52 19.76
N TRP A 85 -1.64 1.17 18.71
CA TRP A 85 -2.44 2.13 17.95
C TRP A 85 -2.87 1.56 16.60
N GLN A 86 -4.05 1.95 16.14
CA GLN A 86 -4.50 1.66 14.78
C GLN A 86 -5.15 2.89 14.14
N GLY A 87 -4.93 3.06 12.83
CA GLY A 87 -5.50 4.17 12.08
C GLY A 87 -5.64 3.85 10.61
N LYS A 88 -6.47 4.63 9.91
CA LYS A 88 -6.58 4.56 8.46
C LYS A 88 -5.57 5.51 7.83
N ILE A 89 -4.83 5.03 6.84
CA ILE A 89 -3.91 5.81 6.02
C ILE A 89 -4.23 5.62 4.54
N ARG A 90 -3.88 6.63 3.75
CA ARG A 90 -4.01 6.57 2.30
C ARG A 90 -2.63 6.66 1.67
N ILE A 91 -2.28 5.63 0.91
CA ILE A 91 -1.01 5.58 0.18
C ILE A 91 -1.28 6.11 -1.22
N THR A 92 -0.72 7.28 -1.50
CA THR A 92 -0.81 7.93 -2.81
C THR A 92 0.38 7.52 -3.67
N PRO A 93 0.19 7.29 -4.97
CA PRO A 93 1.28 6.87 -5.81
C PRO A 93 2.38 7.90 -5.97
N ASN A 94 3.63 7.44 -5.99
CA ASN A 94 4.81 8.28 -6.21
C ASN A 94 4.93 9.40 -5.16
N VAL A 95 4.38 9.16 -3.97
CA VAL A 95 4.42 10.09 -2.84
C VAL A 95 4.77 9.31 -1.56
N LEU A 96 5.48 9.98 -0.65
CA LEU A 96 5.81 9.45 0.67
C LEU A 96 4.65 9.68 1.65
N THR A 97 4.21 8.59 2.25
CA THR A 97 3.35 8.59 3.45
C THR A 97 4.23 8.34 4.66
N TYR A 98 4.29 9.31 5.56
CA TYR A 98 5.10 9.23 6.77
C TYR A 98 4.20 9.11 8.00
N VAL A 99 4.46 8.11 8.82
CA VAL A 99 3.77 7.86 10.08
C VAL A 99 4.80 7.87 11.20
N ASN A 100 4.65 8.78 12.15
CA ASN A 100 5.47 8.84 13.35
C ASN A 100 4.61 8.62 14.58
N GLY A 101 4.96 7.63 15.41
CA GLY A 101 4.20 7.31 16.62
C GLY A 101 5.05 7.35 17.89
N THR A 102 4.68 8.22 18.82
CA THR A 102 5.18 8.18 20.20
C THR A 102 4.14 7.47 21.05
N LEU A 103 4.37 6.20 21.33
CA LEU A 103 3.40 5.34 22.01
C LEU A 103 3.57 5.45 23.53
N ALA A 104 2.44 5.54 24.22
CA ALA A 104 2.36 5.60 25.68
C ALA A 104 1.60 4.39 26.24
N GLU A 105 1.45 4.33 27.56
CA GLU A 105 0.72 3.25 28.26
C GLU A 105 -0.77 3.19 27.92
N SER A 106 -1.34 4.28 27.39
CA SER A 106 -2.70 4.34 26.86
C SER A 106 -2.74 4.95 25.47
N GLU A 107 -3.72 4.56 24.67
CA GLU A 107 -3.94 5.10 23.33
C GLU A 107 -4.22 6.61 23.38
N LEU A 108 -4.95 7.08 24.40
CA LEU A 108 -5.27 8.49 24.63
C LEU A 108 -4.04 9.34 24.96
N ALA A 109 -3.02 8.74 25.56
CA ALA A 109 -1.75 9.40 25.87
C ALA A 109 -0.72 9.25 24.74
N SER A 110 -1.03 8.49 23.69
CA SER A 110 -0.12 8.28 22.57
C SER A 110 -0.25 9.42 21.56
N ALA A 111 0.88 9.95 21.10
CA ALA A 111 0.93 10.99 20.09
C ALA A 111 1.31 10.36 18.74
N ILE A 112 0.43 10.48 17.74
CA ILE A 112 0.65 9.95 16.39
C ILE A 112 0.51 11.09 15.38
N ASP A 113 1.57 11.30 14.61
CA ASP A 113 1.59 12.22 13.48
C ASP A 113 1.55 11.41 12.19
N VAL A 114 0.49 11.61 11.41
CA VAL A 114 0.35 11.04 10.07
C VAL A 114 0.44 12.16 9.05
N LEU A 115 1.50 12.14 8.25
CA LEU A 115 1.75 13.10 7.18
C LEU A 115 1.71 12.37 5.83
N TRP A 116 0.77 12.76 4.97
CA TRP A 116 0.83 12.40 3.56
C TRP A 116 1.07 13.67 2.75
N LEU A 117 2.07 13.60 1.89
CA LEU A 117 2.35 14.68 0.94
C LEU A 117 1.36 14.58 -0.23
N GLU A 118 1.17 15.68 -0.94
CA GLU A 118 0.46 15.68 -2.22
C GLU A 118 1.35 16.30 -3.29
N LYS A 119 1.25 15.79 -4.51
CA LYS A 119 1.99 16.37 -5.63
C LYS A 119 1.33 17.69 -6.03
N THR A 120 2.00 18.82 -5.78
CA THR A 120 1.56 20.10 -6.34
C THR A 120 1.87 20.10 -7.84
N THR A 121 0.85 20.28 -8.67
CA THR A 121 1.08 20.61 -10.08
C THR A 121 1.42 22.08 -10.10
N GLY A 122 2.71 22.42 -10.23
CA GLY A 122 3.12 23.82 -10.40
C GLY A 122 2.41 24.39 -11.61
N ALA A 123 1.73 25.53 -11.42
CA ALA A 123 1.08 26.29 -12.48
C ALA A 123 2.13 26.89 -13.44
#